data_AF-A0A4R4TFJ7-F1
#
_entry.id   AF-A0A4R4TFJ7-F1
#
_cell.length_a   1.000
_cell.length_b   1.000
_cell.length_c   1.000
_cell.angle_alpha   90.00
_cell.angle_beta   90.00
_cell.angle_gamma   90.00
#
_symmetry.space_group_name_H-M   'P 1'
#
loop_
_entity.id
_entity.type
_entity.pdbx_description
1 polymer ?
#
loop_
_entity_poly.entity_id
_entity_poly.type
_entity_poly.pdbx_seq_one_letter_code
_entity_poly.pdbx_strand_id
1 'polypeptide(L)'
;MGRSVAHDAAATRRPGLQWETVSASTTPDPAGGPSGEPTGQRGGPISGPDAGPTALCSREPYVPAERLVAELVPPPRFDTVRFDNYIPDPNQPSQRSAVKALDEFASGLGGAHATGEGRRGLWPRRQRRPSTPEPRGVYLDGGYGVGKTHLLASLWHAVPAAPEFKAFGTFVELTNLVGALGFQQTVRTLSEHRLLCIDEFELDDPGDTVLVSSLLSRLVTEGVALAATSNTLPGKLGEGRFAAADFLREIQGLAAHFRPLRIDGEDYRHRGLPAPPAPHEEEAVTRLAHHHPGASLDDFGGLLDHLARVHPSRYGALCEGVTAVCLTGVRAVPDQTTALRLVVLADRLYDREIPVVAAGTPFDRLFSEEMLAGGYRKKYFRAISRLTSLARDGERLTA
;
A
#
# COMPACT_ATOMS: atom_id res chain seq x y z
N MET A 1 28.20 9.33 -62.85
CA MET A 1 29.66 9.19 -63.06
C MET A 1 30.33 9.66 -61.79
N GLY A 2 30.99 8.76 -61.04
CA GLY A 2 31.77 9.03 -59.82
C GLY A 2 30.95 9.17 -58.52
N ARG A 3 31.35 8.64 -57.37
CA ARG A 3 32.46 7.73 -57.02
C ARG A 3 32.20 7.22 -55.60
N SER A 4 32.47 5.93 -55.38
CA SER A 4 32.57 5.25 -54.09
C SER A 4 33.73 5.79 -53.24
N VAL A 5 33.56 5.87 -51.91
CA VAL A 5 34.60 5.52 -50.92
C VAL A 5 33.93 4.97 -49.64
N ALA A 6 34.41 3.81 -49.20
CA ALA A 6 34.08 3.15 -47.94
C ALA A 6 35.26 3.28 -46.94
N HIS A 7 34.97 2.96 -45.67
CA HIS A 7 35.85 2.69 -44.53
C HIS A 7 36.62 3.88 -43.92
N ASP A 8 36.52 4.09 -42.61
CA ASP A 8 37.25 3.28 -41.63
C ASP A 8 36.68 3.36 -40.20
N ALA A 9 36.85 2.27 -39.46
CA ALA A 9 36.39 2.06 -38.10
C ALA A 9 37.53 2.37 -37.11
N ALA A 10 37.26 3.18 -36.09
CA ALA A 10 38.17 3.35 -34.96
C ALA A 10 37.44 2.99 -33.67
N ALA A 11 37.78 1.80 -33.15
CA ALA A 11 37.42 1.32 -31.83
C ALA A 11 38.16 2.14 -30.76
N THR A 12 37.44 2.63 -29.75
CA THR A 12 38.04 3.11 -28.51
C THR A 12 37.51 2.28 -27.35
N ARG A 13 38.42 1.54 -26.73
CA ARG A 13 38.20 0.58 -25.66
C ARG A 13 37.79 1.26 -24.35
N ARG A 14 36.88 0.62 -23.64
CA ARG A 14 36.54 0.84 -22.22
C ARG A 14 37.76 0.58 -21.32
N PRO A 15 37.92 1.32 -20.20
CA PRO A 15 38.60 0.80 -19.02
C PRO A 15 37.58 0.09 -18.11
N GLY A 16 37.87 -1.18 -17.81
CA GLY A 16 37.11 -1.98 -16.85
C GLY A 16 37.48 -1.63 -15.40
N LEU A 17 36.47 -1.60 -14.54
CA LEU A 17 36.67 -1.69 -13.09
C LEU A 17 36.60 -3.16 -12.68
N GLN A 18 37.74 -3.62 -12.16
CA GLN A 18 37.97 -4.93 -11.57
C GLN A 18 37.22 -5.02 -10.24
N TRP A 19 36.43 -6.07 -10.05
CA TRP A 19 35.95 -6.49 -8.74
C TRP A 19 36.90 -7.59 -8.25
N GLU A 20 37.68 -7.30 -7.21
CA GLU A 20 38.54 -8.29 -6.58
C GLU A 20 37.69 -9.35 -5.89
N THR A 21 37.94 -10.60 -6.27
CA THR A 21 37.38 -11.81 -5.69
C THR A 21 38.19 -12.17 -4.47
N VAL A 22 37.64 -11.93 -3.27
CA VAL A 22 38.22 -12.48 -2.04
C VAL A 22 37.92 -13.98 -2.02
N SER A 23 38.94 -14.76 -2.37
CA SER A 23 38.94 -16.22 -2.27
C SER A 23 39.16 -16.63 -0.82
N ALA A 24 38.23 -17.39 -0.26
CA ALA A 24 38.41 -18.05 1.03
C ALA A 24 38.95 -19.47 0.81
N SER A 25 40.17 -19.73 1.27
CA SER A 25 40.64 -21.07 1.62
C SER A 25 41.87 -20.96 2.52
N THR A 26 41.84 -21.61 3.69
CA THR A 26 42.85 -22.59 4.16
C THR A 26 42.60 -22.88 5.65
N THR A 27 42.20 -24.11 5.95
CA THR A 27 42.39 -24.79 7.24
C THR A 27 43.84 -25.22 7.41
N PRO A 28 44.37 -25.32 8.64
CA PRO A 28 44.59 -26.66 9.19
C PRO A 28 44.38 -26.82 10.72
N ASP A 29 43.65 -27.88 11.08
CA ASP A 29 43.94 -28.97 12.05
C ASP A 29 44.22 -28.74 13.57
N PRO A 30 44.10 -29.78 14.43
CA PRO A 30 43.30 -29.72 15.66
C PRO A 30 44.08 -30.03 16.95
N ALA A 31 43.62 -29.53 18.10
CA ALA A 31 44.00 -30.09 19.41
C ALA A 31 43.06 -29.65 20.54
N GLY A 32 42.27 -30.62 21.05
CA GLY A 32 42.18 -30.96 22.49
C GLY A 32 41.51 -30.00 23.49
N GLY A 33 40.39 -30.46 24.06
CA GLY A 33 40.07 -30.25 25.49
C GLY A 33 38.76 -29.52 25.81
N PRO A 34 38.10 -29.80 26.96
CA PRO A 34 36.68 -30.19 26.93
C PRO A 34 35.69 -29.20 27.57
N SER A 35 34.41 -29.49 27.30
CA SER A 35 33.24 -29.32 28.19
C SER A 35 32.77 -27.91 28.56
N GLY A 36 31.53 -27.61 28.14
CA GLY A 36 30.72 -26.53 28.69
C GLY A 36 29.50 -26.28 27.81
N GLU A 37 28.44 -27.08 27.95
CA GLU A 37 27.11 -26.69 27.47
C GLU A 37 26.61 -25.49 28.29
N PRO A 38 26.10 -24.43 27.65
CA PRO A 38 25.10 -23.59 28.28
C PRO A 38 23.76 -23.82 27.58
N THR A 39 22.86 -24.49 28.29
CA THR A 39 21.42 -24.42 28.06
C THR A 39 20.95 -22.96 28.11
N GLY A 40 20.91 -22.31 26.96
CA GLY A 40 20.26 -21.01 26.79
C GLY A 40 18.77 -21.20 26.57
N GLN A 41 17.99 -21.12 27.66
CA GLN A 41 16.55 -20.97 27.61
C GLN A 41 16.17 -19.77 26.72
N ARG A 42 15.35 -20.01 25.69
CA ARG A 42 14.63 -18.96 24.96
C ARG A 42 13.60 -18.34 25.90
N GLY A 43 13.97 -17.28 26.59
CA GLY A 43 13.02 -16.38 27.23
C GLY A 43 12.33 -15.54 26.15
N GLY A 44 11.09 -15.86 25.82
CA GLY A 44 10.18 -14.86 25.24
C GLY A 44 9.87 -13.79 26.29
N PRO A 45 9.55 -12.55 25.92
CA PRO A 45 9.21 -11.53 26.89
C PRO A 45 7.91 -11.92 27.57
N ILE A 46 8.00 -12.23 28.87
CA ILE A 46 6.85 -12.36 29.76
C ILE A 46 6.46 -10.93 30.12
N SER A 47 5.40 -10.42 29.50
CA SER A 47 4.79 -9.13 29.88
C SER A 47 4.18 -9.27 31.27
N GLY A 48 4.91 -8.86 32.29
CA GLY A 48 4.39 -8.68 33.64
C GLY A 48 3.50 -7.42 33.72
N PRO A 49 2.62 -7.32 34.74
CA PRO A 49 1.70 -6.19 34.94
C PRO A 49 2.38 -4.85 35.31
N ASP A 50 3.71 -4.77 35.21
CA ASP A 50 4.54 -3.61 35.62
C ASP A 50 5.35 -3.01 34.45
N ALA A 51 5.16 -3.52 33.23
CA ALA A 51 5.72 -2.90 32.03
C ALA A 51 4.83 -1.73 31.62
N GLY A 52 5.34 -0.50 31.72
CA GLY A 52 4.64 0.70 31.24
C GLY A 52 4.26 0.62 29.75
N PRO A 53 3.39 1.52 29.26
CA PRO A 53 2.96 1.52 27.86
C PRO A 53 4.18 1.59 26.94
N THR A 54 4.12 0.83 25.84
CA THR A 54 5.17 0.89 24.82
C THR A 54 5.06 2.21 24.08
N ALA A 55 6.17 2.85 23.71
CA ALA A 55 6.13 4.02 22.83
C ALA A 55 6.26 3.55 21.38
N LEU A 56 5.52 4.13 20.44
CA LEU A 56 5.77 3.88 19.01
C LEU A 56 7.20 4.31 18.64
N CYS A 57 7.66 5.46 19.16
CA CYS A 57 8.97 6.00 18.86
C CYS A 57 10.16 5.18 19.40
N SER A 58 9.93 4.21 20.29
CA SER A 58 10.95 3.29 20.79
C SER A 58 11.06 1.99 19.99
N ARG A 59 10.18 1.77 19.01
CA ARG A 59 10.19 0.55 18.18
C ARG A 59 11.09 0.75 16.98
N GLU A 60 11.93 -0.24 16.69
CA GLU A 60 12.72 -0.31 15.45
C GLU A 60 12.24 -1.49 14.60
N PRO A 61 11.08 -1.36 13.92
CA PRO A 61 10.54 -2.45 13.14
C PRO A 61 11.46 -2.80 11.97
N TYR A 62 11.95 -4.04 11.94
CA TYR A 62 12.53 -4.66 10.75
C TYR A 62 11.44 -5.48 10.06
N VAL A 63 11.21 -5.21 8.77
CA VAL A 63 10.27 -5.97 7.95
C VAL A 63 11.08 -6.73 6.91
N PRO A 64 11.23 -8.06 7.06
CA PRO A 64 11.83 -8.91 6.03
C PRO A 64 11.05 -8.76 4.73
N ALA A 65 11.70 -8.94 3.59
CA ALA A 65 11.06 -8.70 2.31
C ALA A 65 9.94 -9.72 2.01
N GLU A 66 10.05 -10.93 2.55
CA GLU A 66 9.01 -11.96 2.49
C GLU A 66 7.75 -11.53 3.26
N ARG A 67 7.92 -10.78 4.35
CA ARG A 67 6.82 -10.24 5.14
C ARG A 67 6.10 -9.12 4.38
N LEU A 68 6.81 -8.30 3.61
CA LEU A 68 6.18 -7.27 2.75
C LEU A 68 5.22 -7.88 1.74
N VAL A 69 5.53 -9.07 1.21
CA VAL A 69 4.68 -9.81 0.26
C VAL A 69 3.46 -10.38 0.98
N ALA A 70 3.66 -11.00 2.15
CA ALA A 70 2.57 -11.57 2.94
C ALA A 70 1.58 -10.50 3.44
N GLU A 71 2.03 -9.25 3.59
CA GLU A 71 1.21 -8.10 3.97
C GLU A 71 0.45 -7.47 2.79
N LEU A 72 0.62 -7.97 1.55
CA LEU A 72 -0.18 -7.56 0.39
C LEU A 72 -1.58 -8.18 0.43
N VAL A 73 -2.33 -7.88 1.49
CA VAL A 73 -3.72 -8.26 1.69
C VAL A 73 -4.57 -7.03 1.97
N PRO A 74 -5.90 -7.07 1.74
CA PRO A 74 -6.76 -5.97 2.10
C PRO A 74 -6.58 -5.58 3.57
N PRO A 75 -6.59 -4.27 3.91
CA PRO A 75 -6.53 -3.86 5.31
C PRO A 75 -7.67 -4.48 6.14
N PRO A 76 -7.47 -4.75 7.45
CA PRO A 76 -8.45 -5.44 8.30
C PRO A 76 -9.86 -4.85 8.27
N ARG A 77 -9.99 -3.52 8.19
CA ARG A 77 -11.30 -2.84 8.03
C ARG A 77 -12.09 -3.26 6.78
N PHE A 78 -11.44 -3.92 5.82
CA PHE A 78 -12.03 -4.47 4.61
C PHE A 78 -12.14 -6.01 4.64
N ASP A 79 -11.98 -6.67 5.79
CA ASP A 79 -12.10 -8.13 5.88
C ASP A 79 -13.51 -8.63 5.57
N THR A 80 -14.52 -7.85 5.97
CA THR A 80 -15.94 -8.19 5.84
C THR A 80 -16.59 -7.62 4.59
N VAL A 81 -15.90 -6.77 3.82
CA VAL A 81 -16.54 -6.12 2.65
C VAL A 81 -16.70 -7.10 1.50
N ARG A 82 -17.88 -7.06 0.89
CA ARG A 82 -18.30 -7.94 -0.19
C ARG A 82 -19.17 -7.13 -1.16
N PHE A 83 -19.41 -7.68 -2.34
CA PHE A 83 -20.30 -7.03 -3.31
C PHE A 83 -21.75 -6.92 -2.81
N ASP A 84 -22.21 -7.85 -1.98
CA ASP A 84 -23.58 -7.89 -1.43
C ASP A 84 -23.84 -6.83 -0.35
N ASN A 85 -22.80 -6.41 0.39
CA ASN A 85 -22.88 -5.38 1.41
C ASN A 85 -22.36 -4.01 0.95
N TYR A 86 -21.95 -3.88 -0.32
CA TYR A 86 -21.81 -2.58 -0.95
C TYR A 86 -23.20 -1.99 -1.19
N ILE A 87 -23.45 -0.77 -0.71
CA ILE A 87 -24.74 -0.09 -0.83
C ILE A 87 -24.63 0.99 -1.90
N PRO A 88 -25.10 0.75 -3.15
CA PRO A 88 -25.06 1.74 -4.20
C PRO A 88 -26.09 2.85 -3.95
N ASP A 89 -25.72 4.09 -4.22
CA ASP A 89 -26.67 5.21 -4.27
C ASP A 89 -27.71 4.95 -5.39
N PRO A 90 -29.02 4.97 -5.08
CA PRO A 90 -30.08 4.86 -6.08
C PRO A 90 -29.90 5.83 -7.25
N ASN A 91 -29.38 7.04 -7.00
CA ASN A 91 -29.17 8.11 -7.97
C ASN A 91 -27.88 7.94 -8.80
N GLN A 92 -27.04 6.94 -8.51
CA GLN A 92 -25.77 6.71 -9.20
C GLN A 92 -25.74 5.31 -9.84
N PRO A 93 -26.33 5.13 -11.04
CA PRO A 93 -26.34 3.84 -11.74
C PRO A 93 -24.95 3.28 -12.04
N SER A 94 -23.92 4.13 -12.10
CA SER A 94 -22.53 3.74 -12.33
C SER A 94 -22.00 2.83 -11.21
N GLN A 95 -22.43 3.03 -9.96
CA GLN A 95 -22.05 2.18 -8.82
C GLN A 95 -22.57 0.74 -8.97
N ARG A 96 -23.86 0.57 -9.31
CA ARG A 96 -24.44 -0.76 -9.60
C ARG A 96 -23.77 -1.44 -10.78
N SER A 97 -23.48 -0.67 -11.82
CA SER A 97 -22.80 -1.17 -13.02
C SER A 97 -21.38 -1.63 -12.71
N ALA A 98 -20.67 -0.93 -11.83
CA ALA A 98 -19.33 -1.30 -11.38
C ALA A 98 -19.36 -2.62 -10.59
N VAL A 99 -20.30 -2.81 -9.65
CA VAL A 99 -20.47 -4.08 -8.92
C VAL A 99 -20.63 -5.24 -9.89
N LYS A 100 -21.57 -5.13 -10.84
CA LYS A 100 -21.81 -6.18 -11.84
C LYS A 100 -20.57 -6.47 -12.68
N ALA A 101 -19.90 -5.43 -13.17
CA ALA A 101 -18.71 -5.56 -14.01
C ALA A 101 -17.52 -6.21 -13.27
N LEU A 102 -17.39 -5.96 -11.97
CA LEU A 102 -16.35 -6.55 -11.12
C LEU A 102 -16.69 -8.00 -10.73
N ASP A 103 -17.96 -8.32 -10.48
CA ASP A 103 -18.42 -9.69 -10.21
C ASP A 103 -18.22 -10.60 -11.44
N GLU A 104 -18.56 -10.10 -12.64
CA GLU A 104 -18.26 -10.78 -13.91
C GLU A 104 -16.75 -10.96 -14.12
N PHE A 105 -15.94 -9.95 -13.77
CA PHE A 105 -14.49 -10.03 -13.86
C PHE A 105 -13.93 -11.10 -12.90
N ALA A 106 -14.38 -11.13 -11.65
CA ALA A 106 -13.97 -12.14 -10.66
C ALA A 106 -14.29 -13.57 -11.13
N SER A 107 -15.52 -13.76 -11.62
CA SER A 107 -15.99 -15.04 -12.15
C SER A 107 -15.16 -15.51 -13.36
N GLY A 108 -14.76 -14.58 -14.23
CA GLY A 108 -13.93 -14.88 -15.40
C GLY A 108 -12.53 -15.41 -15.06
N LEU A 109 -11.98 -15.03 -13.90
CA LEU A 109 -10.65 -15.48 -13.45
C LEU A 109 -10.64 -16.92 -12.94
N GLY A 110 -11.78 -17.47 -12.51
CA GLY A 110 -11.90 -18.85 -12.05
C GLY A 110 -11.85 -19.91 -13.17
N GLY A 111 -12.09 -19.53 -14.42
CA GLY A 111 -12.30 -20.47 -15.53
C GLY A 111 -11.06 -20.87 -16.33
N ALA A 112 -9.94 -20.14 -16.25
CA ALA A 112 -8.80 -20.34 -17.15
C ALA A 112 -7.56 -20.96 -16.47
N HIS A 113 -7.49 -20.95 -15.14
CA HIS A 113 -6.35 -21.49 -14.37
C HIS A 113 -6.76 -22.52 -13.29
N ALA A 114 -8.04 -22.91 -13.24
CA ALA A 114 -8.46 -24.07 -12.46
C ALA A 114 -8.05 -25.35 -13.22
N THR A 115 -6.97 -25.97 -12.72
CA THR A 115 -6.60 -27.39 -12.92
C THR A 115 -6.62 -27.92 -14.35
N GLY A 116 -5.43 -28.18 -14.88
CA GLY A 116 -5.26 -29.18 -15.93
C GLY A 116 -5.73 -30.54 -15.43
N GLU A 117 -7.02 -30.82 -15.55
CA GLU A 117 -7.59 -32.18 -15.51
C GLU A 117 -8.93 -32.14 -16.25
N GLY A 118 -9.02 -33.00 -17.26
CA GLY A 118 -9.95 -32.84 -18.35
C GLY A 118 -11.42 -33.12 -18.02
N ARG A 119 -12.28 -32.45 -18.76
CA ARG A 119 -13.46 -33.07 -19.35
C ARG A 119 -13.67 -32.52 -20.76
N ARG A 120 -13.22 -33.30 -21.75
CA ARG A 120 -13.52 -33.10 -23.16
C ARG A 120 -15.02 -33.27 -23.37
N GLY A 121 -15.77 -32.17 -23.30
CA GLY A 121 -17.11 -32.08 -23.85
C GLY A 121 -17.02 -32.11 -25.38
N LEU A 122 -17.51 -33.17 -25.99
CA LEU A 122 -17.55 -33.40 -27.42
C LEU A 122 -18.61 -32.49 -28.09
N TRP A 123 -18.32 -31.20 -28.26
CA TRP A 123 -18.96 -30.35 -29.28
C TRP A 123 -17.98 -29.29 -29.78
N PRO A 124 -17.79 -29.12 -31.10
CA PRO A 124 -16.87 -28.12 -31.64
C PRO A 124 -17.54 -26.75 -31.56
N ARG A 125 -17.46 -26.09 -30.40
CA ARG A 125 -17.82 -24.68 -30.28
C ARG A 125 -16.70 -23.89 -30.94
N ARG A 126 -16.98 -23.43 -32.16
CA ARG A 126 -16.13 -22.58 -33.00
C ARG A 126 -15.64 -21.38 -32.17
N GLN A 127 -14.45 -21.52 -31.59
CA GLN A 127 -13.78 -20.47 -30.84
C GLN A 127 -13.43 -19.36 -31.82
N ARG A 128 -14.22 -18.29 -31.83
CA ARG A 128 -13.76 -16.98 -32.32
C ARG A 128 -12.57 -16.64 -31.43
N ARG A 129 -11.35 -16.77 -31.96
CA ARG A 129 -10.19 -16.09 -31.38
C ARG A 129 -10.56 -14.61 -31.30
N PRO A 130 -10.60 -13.99 -30.11
CA PRO A 130 -10.65 -12.53 -30.04
C PRO A 130 -9.38 -12.02 -30.73
N SER A 131 -9.54 -11.20 -31.75
CA SER A 131 -8.44 -10.66 -32.57
C SER A 131 -7.68 -9.51 -31.89
N THR A 132 -7.85 -9.34 -30.58
CA THR A 132 -7.13 -8.41 -29.71
C THR A 132 -7.15 -9.00 -28.31
N PRO A 133 -6.03 -9.04 -27.56
CA PRO A 133 -6.08 -9.39 -26.15
C PRO A 133 -6.99 -8.36 -25.45
N GLU A 134 -8.13 -8.80 -24.93
CA GLU A 134 -8.96 -7.93 -24.10
C GLU A 134 -8.16 -7.51 -22.86
N PRO A 135 -8.31 -6.26 -22.38
CA PRO A 135 -7.63 -5.80 -21.18
C PRO A 135 -7.88 -6.78 -20.03
N ARG A 136 -6.82 -7.37 -19.48
CA ARG A 136 -6.89 -8.25 -18.31
C ARG A 136 -6.95 -7.48 -16.98
N GLY A 137 -7.17 -6.17 -17.05
CA GLY A 137 -7.26 -5.28 -15.92
C GLY A 137 -8.57 -4.52 -15.85
N VAL A 138 -8.99 -4.16 -14.63
CA VAL A 138 -10.08 -3.20 -14.38
C VAL A 138 -9.55 -1.99 -13.63
N TYR A 139 -10.03 -0.79 -13.97
CA TYR A 139 -9.59 0.45 -13.33
C TYR A 139 -10.78 1.27 -12.86
N LEU A 140 -10.90 1.43 -11.55
CA LEU A 140 -11.99 2.12 -10.89
C LEU A 140 -11.64 3.60 -10.75
N ASP A 141 -12.32 4.46 -11.51
CA ASP A 141 -12.15 5.91 -11.47
C ASP A 141 -13.37 6.57 -10.82
N GLY A 142 -13.17 7.53 -9.93
CA GLY A 142 -14.26 8.22 -9.27
C GLY A 142 -13.82 9.21 -8.20
N GLY A 143 -14.76 10.00 -7.68
CA GLY A 143 -14.51 10.97 -6.62
C GLY A 143 -14.08 10.36 -5.28
N TYR A 144 -13.77 11.21 -4.30
CA TYR A 144 -13.50 10.75 -2.93
C TYR A 144 -14.76 10.10 -2.33
N GLY A 145 -14.56 9.06 -1.53
CA GLY A 145 -15.62 8.44 -0.73
C GLY A 145 -16.76 7.74 -1.47
N VAL A 146 -16.67 7.55 -2.79
CA VAL A 146 -17.66 6.78 -3.57
C VAL A 146 -17.55 5.24 -3.40
N GLY A 147 -16.68 4.78 -2.50
CA GLY A 147 -16.53 3.35 -2.17
C GLY A 147 -15.60 2.55 -3.09
N LYS A 148 -14.67 3.19 -3.81
CA LYS A 148 -13.73 2.49 -4.72
C LYS A 148 -12.91 1.40 -4.03
N THR A 149 -12.32 1.69 -2.87
CA THR A 149 -11.55 0.70 -2.09
C THR A 149 -12.43 -0.47 -1.62
N HIS A 150 -13.68 -0.20 -1.23
CA HIS A 150 -14.66 -1.25 -0.87
C HIS A 150 -14.87 -2.20 -2.04
N LEU A 151 -15.10 -1.66 -3.24
CA LEU A 151 -15.29 -2.45 -4.46
C LEU A 151 -14.03 -3.23 -4.85
N LEU A 152 -12.85 -2.63 -4.72
CA LEU A 152 -11.58 -3.29 -5.00
C LEU A 152 -11.31 -4.45 -4.01
N ALA A 153 -11.53 -4.24 -2.72
CA ALA A 153 -11.38 -5.30 -1.71
C ALA A 153 -12.45 -6.39 -1.88
N SER A 154 -13.69 -6.02 -2.24
CA SER A 154 -14.74 -6.98 -2.57
C SER A 154 -14.34 -7.86 -3.75
N LEU A 155 -13.71 -7.29 -4.78
CA LEU A 155 -13.14 -8.06 -5.89
C LEU A 155 -12.08 -9.05 -5.42
N TRP A 156 -11.15 -8.60 -4.57
CA TRP A 156 -10.11 -9.48 -4.01
C TRP A 156 -10.73 -10.68 -3.29
N HIS A 157 -11.78 -10.46 -2.48
CA HIS A 157 -12.51 -11.53 -1.80
C HIS A 157 -13.29 -12.44 -2.74
N ALA A 158 -13.89 -11.90 -3.80
CA ALA A 158 -14.74 -12.64 -4.73
C ALA A 158 -13.96 -13.53 -5.73
N VAL A 159 -12.70 -13.20 -6.03
CA VAL A 159 -11.89 -14.02 -6.94
C VAL A 159 -11.65 -15.42 -6.35
N PRO A 160 -11.99 -16.50 -7.08
CA PRO A 160 -11.91 -17.88 -6.61
C PRO A 160 -10.47 -18.41 -6.66
N ALA A 161 -9.59 -17.77 -5.90
CA ALA A 161 -8.23 -18.19 -5.64
C ALA A 161 -7.93 -18.06 -4.15
N ALA A 162 -7.07 -18.93 -3.63
CA ALA A 162 -6.63 -18.84 -2.25
C ALA A 162 -5.89 -17.50 -1.99
N PRO A 163 -5.93 -16.94 -0.77
CA PRO A 163 -5.32 -15.66 -0.44
C PRO A 163 -3.86 -15.51 -0.89
N GLU A 164 -3.06 -16.56 -0.77
CA GLU A 164 -1.64 -16.59 -1.19
C GLU A 164 -1.42 -16.40 -2.70
N PHE A 165 -2.48 -16.50 -3.51
CA PHE A 165 -2.45 -16.24 -4.94
C PHE A 165 -3.11 -14.90 -5.30
N LYS A 166 -3.40 -14.02 -4.35
CA LYS A 166 -4.02 -12.71 -4.59
C LYS A 166 -3.33 -11.63 -3.78
N ALA A 167 -2.84 -10.59 -4.44
CA ALA A 167 -2.18 -9.48 -3.79
C ALA A 167 -3.10 -8.26 -3.75
N PHE A 168 -3.06 -7.50 -2.66
CA PHE A 168 -3.70 -6.21 -2.48
C PHE A 168 -2.71 -5.26 -1.83
N GLY A 169 -2.47 -4.11 -2.45
CA GLY A 169 -1.61 -3.08 -1.85
C GLY A 169 -1.88 -1.73 -2.46
N THR A 170 -1.19 -0.72 -1.95
CA THR A 170 -1.19 0.64 -2.49
C THR A 170 -0.08 0.80 -3.52
N PHE A 171 -0.17 1.87 -4.34
CA PHE A 171 0.92 2.23 -5.26
C PHE A 171 2.28 2.34 -4.55
N VAL A 172 2.29 2.97 -3.37
CA VAL A 172 3.50 3.17 -2.56
C VAL A 172 4.03 1.86 -1.99
N GLU A 173 3.17 0.92 -1.58
CA GLU A 173 3.62 -0.40 -1.14
C GLU A 173 4.28 -1.19 -2.28
N LEU A 174 3.78 -1.04 -3.51
CA LEU A 174 4.38 -1.65 -4.68
C LEU A 174 5.79 -1.11 -4.97
N THR A 175 5.98 0.22 -4.95
CA THR A 175 7.31 0.81 -5.18
C THR A 175 8.27 0.44 -4.05
N ASN A 176 7.81 0.42 -2.81
CA ASN A 176 8.59 -0.03 -1.65
C ASN A 176 9.02 -1.49 -1.77
N LEU A 177 8.12 -2.37 -2.23
CA LEU A 177 8.43 -3.77 -2.47
C LEU A 177 9.54 -3.93 -3.50
N VAL A 178 9.45 -3.18 -4.61
CA VAL A 178 10.50 -3.19 -5.64
C VAL A 178 11.81 -2.65 -5.11
N GLY A 179 11.79 -1.62 -4.26
CA GLY A 179 12.99 -1.10 -3.58
C GLY A 179 13.63 -2.12 -2.64
N ALA A 180 12.82 -2.95 -1.97
CA ALA A 180 13.30 -3.95 -1.02
C ALA A 180 13.79 -5.26 -1.68
N LEU A 181 13.03 -5.80 -2.64
CA LEU A 181 13.33 -7.07 -3.31
C LEU A 181 14.18 -6.90 -4.58
N GLY A 182 14.17 -5.71 -5.16
CA GLY A 182 14.61 -5.50 -6.53
C GLY A 182 13.55 -5.92 -7.56
N PHE A 183 13.65 -5.35 -8.75
CA PHE A 183 12.63 -5.47 -9.79
C PHE A 183 12.39 -6.92 -10.26
N GLN A 184 13.46 -7.67 -10.58
CA GLN A 184 13.30 -9.04 -11.11
C GLN A 184 12.69 -9.99 -10.08
N GLN A 185 13.10 -9.87 -8.81
CA GLN A 185 12.54 -10.70 -7.74
C GLN A 185 11.09 -10.34 -7.45
N THR A 186 10.73 -9.05 -7.52
CA THR A 186 9.34 -8.61 -7.39
C THR A 186 8.46 -9.19 -8.50
N VAL A 187 8.92 -9.16 -9.75
CA VAL A 187 8.21 -9.79 -10.88
C VAL A 187 8.00 -11.28 -10.61
N ARG A 188 9.04 -12.03 -10.23
CA ARG A 188 8.94 -13.47 -9.92
C ARG A 188 7.90 -13.73 -8.83
N THR A 189 8.00 -12.99 -7.72
CA THR A 189 7.12 -13.16 -6.56
C THR A 189 5.66 -12.86 -6.90
N LEU A 190 5.40 -11.75 -7.60
CA LEU A 190 4.03 -11.36 -7.96
C LEU A 190 3.47 -12.16 -9.15
N SER A 191 4.31 -12.78 -9.99
CA SER A 191 3.86 -13.57 -11.14
C SER A 191 3.10 -14.85 -10.75
N GLU A 192 3.29 -15.34 -9.53
CA GLU A 192 2.56 -16.50 -9.00
C GLU A 192 1.09 -16.18 -8.70
N HIS A 193 0.76 -14.89 -8.55
CA HIS A 193 -0.57 -14.44 -8.19
C HIS A 193 -1.53 -14.48 -9.39
N ARG A 194 -2.81 -14.71 -9.13
CA ARG A 194 -3.90 -14.62 -10.10
C ARG A 194 -4.42 -13.20 -10.26
N LEU A 195 -4.35 -12.41 -9.19
CA LEU A 195 -4.86 -11.05 -9.12
C LEU A 195 -3.89 -10.16 -8.35
N LEU A 196 -3.65 -8.97 -8.88
CA LEU A 196 -3.02 -7.86 -8.17
C LEU A 196 -4.00 -6.67 -8.11
N CYS A 197 -4.46 -6.34 -6.91
CA CYS A 197 -5.25 -5.17 -6.58
C CYS A 197 -4.35 -4.03 -6.12
N ILE A 198 -4.49 -2.85 -6.72
CA ILE A 198 -3.70 -1.65 -6.42
C ILE A 198 -4.64 -0.52 -6.02
N ASP A 199 -4.72 -0.22 -4.73
CA ASP A 199 -5.47 0.92 -4.23
C ASP A 199 -4.66 2.21 -4.41
N GLU A 200 -5.35 3.33 -4.60
CA GLU A 200 -4.75 4.67 -4.66
C GLU A 200 -3.62 4.78 -5.69
N PHE A 201 -3.93 4.34 -6.91
CA PHE A 201 -3.03 4.45 -8.05
C PHE A 201 -2.81 5.92 -8.42
N GLU A 202 -1.68 6.47 -7.97
CA GLU A 202 -1.25 7.86 -8.18
C GLU A 202 0.09 7.88 -8.94
N LEU A 203 0.12 8.57 -10.09
CA LEU A 203 1.35 8.76 -10.89
C LEU A 203 1.87 10.18 -10.66
N ASP A 204 2.50 10.36 -9.50
CA ASP A 204 2.97 11.65 -8.99
C ASP A 204 4.47 11.88 -9.20
N ASP A 205 5.23 10.83 -9.55
CA ASP A 205 6.66 10.87 -9.85
C ASP A 205 6.98 10.10 -11.15
N PRO A 206 7.82 10.64 -12.06
CA PRO A 206 8.13 9.96 -13.32
C PRO A 206 8.88 8.65 -13.14
N GLY A 207 9.80 8.57 -12.17
CA GLY A 207 10.60 7.38 -11.91
C GLY A 207 9.75 6.23 -11.39
N ASP A 208 8.92 6.49 -10.37
CA ASP A 208 7.99 5.52 -9.81
C ASP A 208 6.98 5.03 -10.87
N THR A 209 6.51 5.94 -11.72
CA THR A 209 5.59 5.59 -12.80
C THR A 209 6.24 4.63 -13.81
N VAL A 210 7.47 4.90 -14.26
CA VAL A 210 8.18 4.02 -15.19
C VAL A 210 8.42 2.64 -14.56
N LEU A 211 8.80 2.63 -13.28
CA LEU A 211 9.00 1.41 -12.51
C LEU A 211 7.73 0.57 -12.44
N VAL A 212 6.62 1.17 -12.04
CA VAL A 212 5.33 0.48 -11.87
C VAL A 212 4.73 0.09 -13.23
N SER A 213 4.78 0.95 -14.25
CA SER A 213 4.37 0.62 -15.62
C SER A 213 5.08 -0.64 -16.14
N SER A 214 6.40 -0.70 -15.95
CA SER A 214 7.23 -1.83 -16.34
C SER A 214 6.89 -3.10 -15.57
N LEU A 215 6.65 -2.98 -14.26
CA LEU A 215 6.25 -4.10 -13.41
C LEU A 215 4.90 -4.67 -13.87
N LEU A 216 3.88 -3.82 -13.99
CA LEU A 216 2.53 -4.24 -14.37
C LEU A 216 2.48 -4.87 -15.76
N SER A 217 3.22 -4.32 -16.73
CA SER A 217 3.32 -4.90 -18.07
C SER A 217 3.91 -6.31 -18.07
N ARG A 218 4.92 -6.57 -17.21
CA ARG A 218 5.47 -7.92 -17.05
C ARG A 218 4.48 -8.85 -16.38
N LEU A 219 3.82 -8.42 -15.31
CA LEU A 219 2.83 -9.25 -14.62
C LEU A 219 1.65 -9.64 -15.53
N VAL A 220 1.18 -8.72 -16.37
CA VAL A 220 0.16 -9.03 -17.38
C VAL A 220 0.65 -10.07 -18.38
N THR A 221 1.92 -9.99 -18.79
CA THR A 221 2.54 -10.99 -19.69
C THR A 221 2.62 -12.37 -19.04
N GLU A 222 2.90 -12.42 -17.73
CA GLU A 222 2.88 -13.65 -16.92
C GLU A 222 1.44 -14.13 -16.59
N GLY A 223 0.41 -13.39 -17.03
CA GLY A 223 -0.99 -13.78 -16.90
C GLY A 223 -1.71 -13.27 -15.65
N VAL A 224 -1.06 -12.46 -14.82
CA VAL A 224 -1.65 -11.84 -13.62
C VAL A 224 -2.74 -10.84 -14.04
N ALA A 225 -3.94 -10.97 -13.48
CA ALA A 225 -5.01 -10.00 -13.68
C ALA A 225 -4.79 -8.76 -12.80
N LEU A 226 -5.14 -7.59 -13.32
CA LEU A 226 -4.93 -6.33 -12.60
C LEU A 226 -6.26 -5.71 -12.15
N ALA A 227 -6.27 -5.05 -11.01
CA ALA A 227 -7.36 -4.18 -10.61
C ALA A 227 -6.79 -2.96 -9.91
N ALA A 228 -7.22 -1.75 -10.26
CA ALA A 228 -6.71 -0.54 -9.63
C ALA A 228 -7.83 0.45 -9.29
N THR A 229 -7.62 1.29 -8.28
CA THR A 229 -8.48 2.45 -8.00
C THR A 229 -7.69 3.74 -8.17
N SER A 230 -8.34 4.81 -8.63
CA SER A 230 -7.75 6.14 -8.65
C SER A 230 -8.81 7.23 -8.60
N ASN A 231 -8.37 8.45 -8.31
CA ASN A 231 -9.17 9.66 -8.44
C ASN A 231 -8.96 10.34 -9.81
N THR A 232 -8.21 9.72 -10.71
CA THR A 232 -7.90 10.26 -12.04
C THR A 232 -7.92 9.12 -13.06
N LEU A 233 -8.56 9.36 -14.20
CA LEU A 233 -8.60 8.43 -15.33
C LEU A 233 -7.20 8.04 -15.79
N PRO A 234 -6.96 6.79 -16.25
CA PRO A 234 -5.64 6.34 -16.67
C PRO A 234 -4.98 7.25 -17.71
N GLY A 235 -5.72 7.66 -18.75
CA GLY A 235 -5.21 8.54 -19.81
C GLY A 235 -4.99 10.00 -19.40
N LYS A 236 -5.43 10.38 -18.18
CA LYS A 236 -5.23 11.72 -17.60
C LYS A 236 -4.20 11.74 -16.47
N LEU A 237 -3.61 10.60 -16.16
CA LEU A 237 -2.54 10.53 -15.16
C LEU A 237 -1.36 11.40 -15.64
N GLY A 238 -0.76 12.15 -14.73
CA GLY A 238 0.36 13.05 -15.06
C GLY A 238 0.02 14.34 -15.82
N GLU A 239 -1.25 14.57 -16.20
CA GLU A 239 -1.68 15.83 -16.82
C GLU A 239 -1.31 17.03 -15.93
N GLY A 240 -0.58 18.00 -16.49
CA GLY A 240 -0.17 19.22 -15.78
C GLY A 240 1.00 19.05 -14.80
N ARG A 241 1.53 17.84 -14.62
CA ARG A 241 2.69 17.57 -13.75
C ARG A 241 3.97 17.28 -14.53
N PHE A 242 3.85 16.77 -15.76
CA PHE A 242 5.00 16.37 -16.57
C PHE A 242 4.83 16.80 -18.03
N ALA A 243 5.92 17.28 -18.64
CA ALA A 243 5.95 17.81 -20.00
C ALA A 243 6.72 16.89 -20.99
N ALA A 244 6.84 15.59 -20.69
CA ALA A 244 7.64 14.66 -21.51
C ALA A 244 6.75 13.72 -22.34
N ALA A 245 6.94 13.71 -23.66
CA ALA A 245 6.20 12.85 -24.58
C ALA A 245 6.41 11.34 -24.31
N ASP A 246 7.62 10.94 -23.91
CA ASP A 246 7.91 9.56 -23.52
C ASP A 246 7.10 9.09 -22.31
N PHE A 247 6.83 10.01 -21.37
CA PHE A 247 6.05 9.71 -20.18
C PHE A 247 4.57 9.45 -20.51
N LEU A 248 4.01 10.26 -21.42
CA LEU A 248 2.64 10.06 -21.90
C LEU A 248 2.49 8.71 -22.62
N ARG A 249 3.52 8.28 -23.36
CA ARG A 249 3.55 6.96 -23.99
C ARG A 249 3.52 5.82 -22.96
N GLU A 250 4.23 5.96 -21.85
CA GLU A 250 4.20 4.99 -20.75
C GLU A 250 2.82 4.91 -20.08
N ILE A 251 2.20 6.06 -19.80
CA ILE A 251 0.85 6.12 -19.25
C ILE A 251 -0.17 5.47 -20.21
N GLN A 252 -0.04 5.70 -21.51
CA GLN A 252 -0.90 5.06 -22.51
C GLN A 252 -0.69 3.55 -22.58
N GLY A 253 0.57 3.09 -22.54
CA GLY A 253 0.90 1.67 -22.49
C GLY A 253 0.32 0.99 -21.25
N LEU A 254 0.41 1.65 -20.10
CA LEU A 254 -0.20 1.19 -18.87
C LEU A 254 -1.73 1.17 -18.95
N ALA A 255 -2.34 2.25 -19.45
CA ALA A 255 -3.79 2.38 -19.60
C ALA A 255 -4.38 1.29 -20.50
N ALA A 256 -3.63 0.81 -21.50
CA ALA A 256 -4.06 -0.25 -22.40
C ALA A 256 -4.32 -1.59 -21.70
N HIS A 257 -3.74 -1.81 -20.51
CA HIS A 257 -3.98 -3.01 -19.71
C HIS A 257 -5.30 -2.98 -18.95
N PHE A 258 -5.98 -1.82 -18.89
CA PHE A 258 -7.16 -1.63 -18.07
C PHE A 258 -8.43 -1.31 -18.86
N ARG A 259 -9.54 -1.90 -18.41
CA ARG A 259 -10.90 -1.43 -18.72
C ARG A 259 -11.33 -0.42 -17.65
N PRO A 260 -11.50 0.87 -17.99
CA PRO A 260 -11.96 1.87 -17.02
C PRO A 260 -13.43 1.66 -16.65
N LEU A 261 -13.72 1.73 -15.35
CA LEU A 261 -15.04 1.69 -14.73
C LEU A 261 -15.20 2.97 -13.91
N ARG A 262 -16.10 3.84 -14.36
CA ARG A 262 -16.39 5.08 -13.65
C ARG A 262 -17.37 4.83 -12.52
N ILE A 263 -17.12 5.45 -11.37
CA ILE A 263 -17.94 5.39 -10.15
C ILE A 263 -18.26 6.83 -9.77
N ASP A 264 -19.48 7.25 -10.10
CA ASP A 264 -20.00 8.56 -9.72
C ASP A 264 -20.67 8.48 -8.35
N GLY A 265 -20.76 9.61 -7.68
CA GLY A 265 -21.39 9.73 -6.37
C GLY A 265 -20.80 10.85 -5.55
N GLU A 266 -21.53 11.22 -4.51
CA GLU A 266 -21.02 12.09 -3.46
C GLU A 266 -20.14 11.29 -2.50
N ASP A 267 -19.24 11.98 -1.80
CA ASP A 267 -18.42 11.33 -0.80
C ASP A 267 -19.31 10.86 0.36
N TYR A 268 -19.42 9.53 0.53
CA TYR A 268 -20.26 8.93 1.56
C TYR A 268 -19.85 9.38 2.99
N ARG A 269 -18.60 9.80 3.18
CA ARG A 269 -18.05 10.32 4.45
C ARG A 269 -18.47 11.76 4.73
N HIS A 270 -18.98 12.50 3.73
CA HIS A 270 -19.37 13.90 3.83
C HIS A 270 -20.85 14.12 4.23
N ARG A 271 -21.54 13.10 4.75
CA ARG A 271 -22.76 13.33 5.57
C ARG A 271 -22.36 13.96 6.90
N GLY A 272 -22.02 15.25 6.83
CA GLY A 272 -21.68 16.13 7.94
C GLY A 272 -20.56 15.59 8.82
N LEU A 273 -19.29 15.87 8.49
CA LEU A 273 -18.20 15.66 9.44
C LEU A 273 -18.54 16.46 10.72
N PRO A 274 -18.84 15.81 11.85
CA PRO A 274 -19.04 16.52 13.10
C PRO A 274 -17.70 17.19 13.48
N ALA A 275 -17.75 18.23 14.32
CA ALA A 275 -16.53 18.85 14.84
C ALA A 275 -15.60 17.80 15.48
N PRO A 276 -14.27 17.97 15.40
CA PRO A 276 -13.36 17.09 16.11
C PRO A 276 -13.64 17.14 17.63
N PRO A 277 -13.52 15.99 18.33
CA PRO A 277 -13.69 15.99 19.76
C PRO A 277 -12.65 16.90 20.43
N ALA A 278 -13.00 17.46 21.58
CA ALA A 278 -12.07 18.28 22.34
C ALA A 278 -10.87 17.40 22.78
N PRO A 279 -9.63 17.91 22.71
CA PRO A 279 -8.48 17.20 23.26
C PRO A 279 -8.69 16.89 24.75
N HIS A 280 -8.15 15.76 25.19
CA HIS A 280 -8.19 15.35 26.59
C HIS A 280 -7.12 16.07 27.41
N GLU A 281 -7.29 16.08 28.73
CA GLU A 281 -6.22 16.45 29.66
C GLU A 281 -5.07 15.44 29.57
N GLU A 282 -3.83 15.93 29.63
CA GLU A 282 -2.64 15.09 29.46
C GLU A 282 -2.60 13.94 30.47
N GLU A 283 -2.98 14.19 31.73
CA GLU A 283 -3.04 13.17 32.77
C GLU A 283 -4.05 12.05 32.44
N ALA A 284 -5.18 12.38 31.80
CA ALA A 284 -6.17 11.38 31.38
C ALA A 284 -5.62 10.49 30.26
N VAL A 285 -4.89 11.08 29.31
CA VAL A 285 -4.23 10.35 28.21
C VAL A 285 -3.17 9.40 28.75
N THR A 286 -2.29 9.89 29.63
CA THR A 286 -1.27 9.06 30.27
C THR A 286 -1.89 7.94 31.09
N ARG A 287 -2.91 8.24 31.91
CA ARG A 287 -3.62 7.23 32.70
C ARG A 287 -4.24 6.15 31.81
N LEU A 288 -4.89 6.52 30.71
CA LEU A 288 -5.45 5.54 29.77
C LEU A 288 -4.34 4.61 29.24
N ALA A 289 -3.22 5.16 28.80
CA ALA A 289 -2.14 4.37 28.22
C ALA A 289 -1.59 3.31 29.20
N HIS A 290 -1.50 3.65 30.49
CA HIS A 290 -1.06 2.70 31.52
C HIS A 290 -2.08 1.61 31.87
N HIS A 291 -3.38 1.87 31.67
CA HIS A 291 -4.45 0.94 32.07
C HIS A 291 -5.03 0.12 30.91
N HIS A 292 -4.89 0.62 29.68
CA HIS A 292 -5.39 -0.08 28.49
C HIS A 292 -4.31 -1.03 27.95
N PRO A 293 -4.52 -2.36 28.03
CA PRO A 293 -3.54 -3.32 27.53
C PRO A 293 -3.26 -3.07 26.05
N GLY A 294 -1.99 -3.04 25.64
CA GLY A 294 -1.59 -2.81 24.25
C GLY A 294 -1.65 -1.35 23.79
N ALA A 295 -1.97 -0.40 24.67
CA ALA A 295 -1.90 1.02 24.33
C ALA A 295 -0.46 1.51 24.23
N SER A 296 -0.21 2.41 23.26
CA SER A 296 1.04 3.14 23.17
C SER A 296 0.94 4.50 23.85
N LEU A 297 2.08 5.04 24.30
CA LEU A 297 2.17 6.42 24.82
C LEU A 297 3.39 7.11 24.20
N ASP A 298 3.16 8.23 23.51
CA ASP A 298 4.22 9.01 22.86
C ASP A 298 4.01 10.51 23.10
N ASP A 299 5.09 11.26 23.37
CA ASP A 299 5.11 12.71 23.12
C ASP A 299 5.04 12.92 21.60
N PHE A 300 4.14 13.79 21.17
CA PHE A 300 3.89 14.01 19.75
C PHE A 300 5.15 14.50 19.02
N GLY A 301 5.99 15.32 19.65
CA GLY A 301 7.26 15.76 19.08
C GLY A 301 8.22 14.61 18.82
N GLY A 302 8.43 13.78 19.85
CA GLY A 302 9.28 12.59 19.76
C GLY A 302 8.79 11.60 18.70
N LEU A 303 7.47 11.43 18.56
CA LEU A 303 6.88 10.63 17.50
C LEU A 303 7.20 11.19 16.11
N LEU A 304 7.02 12.50 15.89
CA LEU A 304 7.33 13.13 14.60
C LEU A 304 8.82 12.98 14.22
N ASP A 305 9.73 13.17 15.18
CA ASP A 305 11.18 12.97 14.98
C ASP A 305 11.52 11.53 14.62
N HIS A 306 10.84 10.57 15.24
CA HIS A 306 10.99 9.16 14.93
C HIS A 306 10.48 8.83 13.52
N LEU A 307 9.28 9.29 13.17
CA LEU A 307 8.74 9.13 11.82
C LEU A 307 9.68 9.71 10.77
N ALA A 308 10.35 10.84 11.05
CA ALA A 308 11.34 11.47 10.19
C ALA A 308 12.61 10.60 9.92
N ARG A 309 12.86 9.56 10.73
CA ARG A 309 13.98 8.63 10.54
C ARG A 309 13.55 7.25 10.01
N VAL A 310 12.33 6.83 10.29
CA VAL A 310 11.82 5.52 9.86
C VAL A 310 11.18 5.60 8.49
N HIS A 311 11.55 4.66 7.61
CA HIS A 311 10.98 4.56 6.27
C HIS A 311 9.47 4.21 6.35
N PRO A 312 8.58 4.88 5.58
CA PRO A 312 7.13 4.68 5.66
C PRO A 312 6.64 3.24 5.46
N SER A 313 7.38 2.41 4.72
CA SER A 313 7.05 0.98 4.56
C SER A 313 7.01 0.20 5.88
N ARG A 314 7.67 0.72 6.93
CA ARG A 314 7.75 0.07 8.24
C ARG A 314 6.65 0.49 9.20
N TYR A 315 5.80 1.46 8.83
CA TYR A 315 4.76 1.97 9.74
C TYR A 315 3.64 0.94 10.01
N GLY A 316 3.45 -0.03 9.11
CA GLY A 316 2.54 -1.16 9.37
C GLY A 316 3.01 -1.98 10.57
N ALA A 317 4.29 -2.36 10.58
CA ALA A 317 4.94 -3.06 11.70
C ALA A 317 5.08 -2.19 12.95
N LEU A 318 5.21 -0.87 12.80
CA LEU A 318 5.19 0.08 13.92
C LEU A 318 3.89 -0.02 14.74
N CYS A 319 2.77 -0.26 14.05
CA CYS A 319 1.43 -0.36 14.65
C CYS A 319 1.08 -1.80 15.10
N GLU A 320 1.98 -2.78 14.92
CA GLU A 320 1.68 -4.18 15.22
C GLU A 320 1.46 -4.39 16.73
N GLY A 321 0.36 -5.06 17.09
CA GLY A 321 -0.02 -5.31 18.48
C GLY A 321 -0.45 -4.08 19.28
N VAL A 322 -0.56 -2.90 18.63
CA VAL A 322 -1.05 -1.67 19.25
C VAL A 322 -2.57 -1.66 19.19
N THR A 323 -3.22 -1.45 20.33
CA THR A 323 -4.69 -1.45 20.45
C THR A 323 -5.27 -0.06 20.68
N ALA A 324 -4.44 0.91 21.07
CA ALA A 324 -4.78 2.33 21.18
C ALA A 324 -3.49 3.16 21.10
N VAL A 325 -3.56 4.37 20.53
CA VAL A 325 -2.42 5.29 20.48
C VAL A 325 -2.72 6.51 21.35
N CYS A 326 -1.93 6.69 22.41
CA CYS A 326 -2.05 7.84 23.31
C CYS A 326 -0.97 8.88 23.01
N LEU A 327 -1.37 10.11 22.71
CA LEU A 327 -0.47 11.19 22.30
C LEU A 327 -0.53 12.36 23.28
N THR A 328 0.61 12.76 23.83
CA THR A 328 0.74 13.98 24.64
C THR A 328 1.40 15.10 23.82
N GLY A 329 1.20 16.36 24.23
CA GLY A 329 1.88 17.49 23.61
C GLY A 329 1.55 17.70 22.11
N VAL A 330 0.36 17.31 21.66
CA VAL A 330 -0.06 17.46 20.26
C VAL A 330 -0.06 18.94 19.89
N ARG A 331 0.59 19.25 18.76
CA ARG A 331 0.82 20.61 18.27
C ARG A 331 0.87 20.62 16.74
N ALA A 332 0.86 21.81 16.15
CA ALA A 332 1.01 21.94 14.71
C ALA A 332 2.32 21.29 14.22
N VAL A 333 2.24 20.59 13.09
CA VAL A 333 3.36 19.90 12.46
C VAL A 333 4.32 20.94 11.86
N PRO A 334 5.64 20.81 12.06
CA PRO A 334 6.58 21.90 11.76
C PRO A 334 6.82 22.14 10.27
N ASP A 335 6.72 21.10 9.44
CA ASP A 335 7.08 21.15 8.03
C ASP A 335 6.32 20.12 7.20
N GLN A 336 6.34 20.31 5.87
CA GLN A 336 5.61 19.48 4.91
C GLN A 336 6.13 18.03 4.87
N THR A 337 7.43 17.81 5.01
CA THR A 337 8.01 16.46 4.95
C THR A 337 7.53 15.63 6.14
N THR A 338 7.56 16.21 7.34
CA THR A 338 7.04 15.60 8.56
C THR A 338 5.52 15.39 8.48
N ALA A 339 4.79 16.36 7.93
CA ALA A 339 3.34 16.27 7.72
C ALA A 339 2.95 15.08 6.83
N LEU A 340 3.67 14.87 5.73
CA LEU A 340 3.41 13.73 4.84
C LEU A 340 3.68 12.38 5.52
N ARG A 341 4.67 12.30 6.42
CA ARG A 341 4.90 11.08 7.21
C ARG A 341 3.80 10.82 8.22
N LEU A 342 3.31 11.87 8.88
CA LEU A 342 2.15 11.78 9.78
C LEU A 342 0.89 11.33 9.01
N VAL A 343 0.68 11.80 7.78
CA VAL A 343 -0.42 11.33 6.92
C VAL A 343 -0.34 9.81 6.72
N VAL A 344 0.85 9.26 6.44
CA VAL A 344 1.02 7.81 6.28
C VAL A 344 0.73 7.07 7.59
N LEU A 345 1.20 7.57 8.74
CA LEU A 345 0.87 6.95 10.03
C LEU A 345 -0.64 6.97 10.29
N ALA A 346 -1.31 8.12 10.10
CA ALA A 346 -2.75 8.26 10.26
C ALA A 346 -3.52 7.27 9.38
N ASP A 347 -3.04 7.03 8.16
CA ASP A 347 -3.60 6.03 7.26
C ASP A 347 -3.46 4.61 7.84
N ARG A 348 -2.29 4.25 8.39
CA ARG A 348 -2.05 2.92 9.01
C ARG A 348 -2.87 2.67 10.26
N LEU A 349 -3.05 3.69 11.09
CA LEU A 349 -3.90 3.60 12.28
C LEU A 349 -5.36 3.43 11.88
N TYR A 350 -5.82 4.21 10.90
CA TYR A 350 -7.19 4.15 10.40
C TYR A 350 -7.51 2.81 9.73
N ASP A 351 -6.55 2.27 8.97
CA ASP A 351 -6.66 0.95 8.32
C ASP A 351 -6.83 -0.21 9.31
N ARG A 352 -6.28 -0.06 10.51
CA ARG A 352 -6.31 -1.04 11.61
C ARG A 352 -7.37 -0.72 12.66
N GLU A 353 -8.15 0.34 12.46
CA GLU A 353 -9.15 0.83 13.41
C GLU A 353 -8.56 1.06 14.81
N ILE A 354 -7.31 1.52 14.89
CA ILE A 354 -6.63 1.78 16.17
C ILE A 354 -7.09 3.15 16.70
N PRO A 355 -7.85 3.20 17.80
CA PRO A 355 -8.31 4.46 18.37
C PRO A 355 -7.14 5.33 18.80
N VAL A 356 -7.33 6.65 18.69
CA VAL A 356 -6.33 7.65 19.07
C VAL A 356 -6.88 8.48 20.22
N VAL A 357 -6.11 8.67 21.29
CA VAL A 357 -6.48 9.53 22.42
C VAL A 357 -5.38 10.56 22.59
N ALA A 358 -5.73 11.84 22.54
CA ALA A 358 -4.74 12.90 22.39
C ALA A 358 -4.99 14.09 23.33
N ALA A 359 -3.89 14.65 23.84
CA ALA A 359 -3.85 15.90 24.60
C ALA A 359 -3.08 16.98 23.84
N GLY A 360 -3.54 18.23 23.97
CA GLY A 360 -2.92 19.40 23.33
C GLY A 360 -3.83 20.05 22.29
N THR A 361 -3.35 20.13 21.05
CA THR A 361 -4.04 20.84 19.96
C THR A 361 -5.04 19.92 19.25
N PRO A 362 -6.25 20.41 18.91
CA PRO A 362 -7.21 19.68 18.08
C PRO A 362 -6.65 19.27 16.71
N PHE A 363 -7.09 18.13 16.18
CA PHE A 363 -6.53 17.57 14.95
C PHE A 363 -6.77 18.38 13.68
N ASP A 364 -7.82 19.22 13.65
CA ASP A 364 -8.09 20.16 12.55
C ASP A 364 -7.08 21.32 12.47
N ARG A 365 -6.25 21.50 13.51
CA ARG A 365 -5.18 22.50 13.57
C ARG A 365 -3.76 21.91 13.46
N LEU A 366 -3.63 20.65 13.05
CA LEU A 366 -2.33 20.01 12.87
C LEU A 366 -1.51 20.58 11.71
N PHE A 367 -2.18 20.97 10.62
CA PHE A 367 -1.52 21.44 9.41
C PHE A 367 -1.70 22.95 9.27
N SER A 368 -0.64 23.65 8.85
CA SER A 368 -0.69 25.10 8.67
C SER A 368 -1.60 25.52 7.50
N GLU A 369 -2.06 26.77 7.49
CA GLU A 369 -2.85 27.31 6.38
C GLU A 369 -2.12 27.21 5.05
N GLU A 370 -0.80 27.43 5.03
CA GLU A 370 0.05 27.27 3.85
C GLU A 370 0.02 25.83 3.31
N MET A 371 0.14 24.84 4.20
CA MET A 371 0.03 23.42 3.81
C MET A 371 -1.35 23.10 3.24
N LEU A 372 -2.41 23.61 3.87
CA LEU A 372 -3.81 23.39 3.45
C LEU A 372 -4.15 24.13 2.15
N ALA A 373 -3.42 25.19 1.80
CA ALA A 373 -3.50 25.87 0.52
C ALA A 373 -2.59 25.25 -0.57
N GLY A 374 -1.66 24.38 -0.17
CA GLY A 374 -0.64 23.80 -1.05
C GLY A 374 -1.09 22.60 -1.90
N GLY A 375 -0.14 22.05 -2.66
CA GLY A 375 -0.38 20.94 -3.61
C GLY A 375 -0.86 19.64 -2.96
N TYR A 376 -0.52 19.40 -1.69
CA TYR A 376 -0.89 18.20 -0.95
C TYR A 376 -2.15 18.36 -0.08
N ARG A 377 -2.90 19.47 -0.22
CA ARG A 377 -4.08 19.78 0.61
C ARG A 377 -5.05 18.62 0.83
N LYS A 378 -5.30 17.82 -0.22
CA LYS A 378 -6.22 16.67 -0.15
C LYS A 378 -5.73 15.58 0.80
N LYS A 379 -4.41 15.36 0.87
CA LYS A 379 -3.77 14.40 1.78
C LYS A 379 -3.91 14.87 3.24
N TYR A 380 -3.74 16.17 3.49
CA TYR A 380 -3.92 16.75 4.83
C TYR A 380 -5.37 16.69 5.32
N PHE A 381 -6.35 17.15 4.52
CA PHE A 381 -7.76 17.06 4.90
C PHE A 381 -8.21 15.62 5.15
N ARG A 382 -7.71 14.66 4.37
CA ARG A 382 -7.93 13.23 4.60
C ARG A 382 -7.35 12.77 5.93
N ALA A 383 -6.12 13.15 6.27
CA ALA A 383 -5.51 12.79 7.54
C ALA A 383 -6.27 13.39 8.73
N ILE A 384 -6.70 14.66 8.65
CA ILE A 384 -7.57 15.30 9.66
C ILE A 384 -8.83 14.46 9.87
N SER A 385 -9.52 14.10 8.78
CA SER A 385 -10.75 13.31 8.84
C SER A 385 -10.54 11.94 9.49
N ARG A 386 -9.46 11.24 9.11
CA ARG A 386 -9.11 9.93 9.68
C ARG A 386 -8.76 10.02 11.17
N LEU A 387 -7.87 10.93 11.55
CA LEU A 387 -7.48 11.15 12.95
C LEU A 387 -8.69 11.57 13.80
N THR A 388 -9.57 12.40 13.28
CA THR A 388 -10.81 12.80 13.96
C THR A 388 -11.75 11.62 14.18
N SER A 389 -11.87 10.70 13.21
CA SER A 389 -12.64 9.47 13.38
C SER A 389 -12.07 8.60 14.49
N LEU A 390 -10.75 8.35 14.47
CA LEU A 390 -10.06 7.54 15.47
C LEU A 390 -10.09 8.18 16.86
N ALA A 391 -10.12 9.52 16.93
CA ALA A 391 -10.28 10.27 18.17
C ALA A 391 -11.61 9.96 18.88
N ARG A 392 -12.71 9.91 18.11
CA ARG A 392 -14.03 9.55 18.64
C ARG A 392 -14.12 8.10 19.08
N ASP A 393 -13.42 7.22 18.37
CA ASP A 393 -13.32 5.83 18.79
C ASP A 393 -12.55 5.73 20.12
N GLY A 394 -11.55 6.60 20.32
CA GLY A 394 -10.81 6.77 21.57
C GLY A 394 -11.63 7.35 22.73
N GLU A 395 -12.61 8.22 22.50
CA GLU A 395 -13.49 8.75 23.57
C GLU A 395 -14.18 7.61 24.34
N ARG A 396 -14.56 6.53 23.65
CA ARG A 396 -15.19 5.33 24.25
C ARG A 396 -14.27 4.57 25.21
N LEU A 397 -12.95 4.78 25.11
CA LEU A 397 -11.97 4.18 26.01
C LEU A 397 -11.73 5.04 27.26
N THR A 398 -12.03 6.33 27.19
CA THR A 398 -11.89 7.28 28.30
C THR A 398 -13.16 7.48 29.11
N ALA A 399 -14.30 7.00 28.61
CA ALA A 399 -15.59 6.97 29.29
C ALA A 399 -15.65 5.80 30.28
#